data_AF-A0A1Q5PP50-F1
#
_entry.id   AF-A0A1Q5PP50-F1
#
_cell.length_a   1.000
_cell.length_b   1.000
_cell.length_c   1.000
_cell.angle_alpha   90.00
_cell.angle_beta   90.00
_cell.angle_gamma   90.00
#
_symmetry.space_group_name_H-M   'P 1'
#
loop_
_entity.id
_entity.type
_entity.pdbx_description
1 polymer ?
#
loop_
_entity_poly.entity_id
_entity_poly.type
_entity_poly.pdbx_seq_one_letter_code
_entity_poly.pdbx_strand_id
1 'polypeptide(L)' 'MGKINTLVTSRVNDWLESTGVRQVALGQSLGISQPQISRRLKGQISWTLGDVEKLAELGALSTPLIDEGDDE' A
#
# COMPACT_ATOMS: atom_id res chain seq x y z
N MET A 1 -17.10 -4.13 -2.70
CA MET A 1 -15.77 -4.22 -2.06
C MET A 1 -15.92 -3.88 -0.58
N GLY A 2 -15.26 -4.59 0.34
CA GLY A 2 -15.40 -4.34 1.77
C GLY A 2 -14.69 -3.06 2.21
N LYS A 3 -15.19 -2.39 3.28
CA LYS A 3 -14.64 -1.11 3.81
C LYS A 3 -13.12 -1.12 3.99
N ILE A 4 -12.57 -2.21 4.54
CA ILE A 4 -11.12 -2.38 4.76
C ILE A 4 -10.36 -2.34 3.43
N ASN A 5 -10.87 -3.02 2.39
CA ASN A 5 -10.16 -3.08 1.12
C ASN A 5 -10.12 -1.70 0.43
N THR A 6 -11.21 -0.94 0.53
CA THR A 6 -11.25 0.45 0.06
C THR A 6 -10.23 1.31 0.81
N LEU A 7 -10.12 1.17 2.13
CA LEU A 7 -9.15 1.92 2.95
C LEU A 7 -7.71 1.60 2.55
N VAL A 8 -7.37 0.30 2.42
CA VAL A 8 -6.04 -0.14 2.00
C VAL A 8 -5.72 0.42 0.61
N THR A 9 -6.64 0.31 -0.34
CA THR A 9 -6.44 0.85 -1.69
C THR A 9 -6.20 2.37 -1.69
N SER A 10 -6.98 3.13 -0.90
CA SER A 10 -6.77 4.58 -0.78
C SER A 10 -5.37 4.90 -0.25
N ARG A 11 -4.99 4.25 0.86
CA ARG A 11 -3.69 4.51 1.49
C ARG A 11 -2.51 4.13 0.60
N VAL A 12 -2.63 3.02 -0.13
CA VAL A 12 -1.61 2.61 -1.11
C VAL A 12 -1.51 3.63 -2.25
N ASN A 13 -2.62 4.16 -2.77
CA ASN A 13 -2.56 5.22 -3.78
C ASN A 13 -1.86 6.47 -3.25
N ASP A 14 -2.25 6.95 -2.07
CA ASP A 14 -1.63 8.14 -1.44
C ASP A 14 -0.11 7.93 -1.25
N TRP A 15 0.29 6.73 -0.86
CA TRP A 15 1.70 6.38 -0.70
C TRP A 15 2.44 6.34 -2.04
N LEU A 16 1.86 5.74 -3.08
CA LEU A 16 2.47 5.73 -4.43
C LEU A 16 2.63 7.15 -4.98
N GLU A 17 1.65 8.02 -4.75
CA GLU A 17 1.69 9.42 -5.18
C GLU A 17 2.76 10.22 -4.41
N SER A 18 2.80 10.09 -3.08
CA SER A 18 3.74 10.83 -2.23
C SER A 18 5.20 10.37 -2.38
N THR A 19 5.44 9.09 -2.63
CA THR A 19 6.80 8.53 -2.76
C THR A 19 7.30 8.46 -4.20
N GLY A 20 6.41 8.58 -5.20
CA GLY A 20 6.73 8.34 -6.60
C GLY A 20 7.03 6.88 -6.94
N VAL A 21 6.79 5.94 -6.01
CA VAL A 21 6.93 4.50 -6.27
C VAL A 21 5.98 4.10 -7.39
N ARG A 22 6.51 3.37 -8.38
CA ARG A 22 5.70 2.88 -9.51
C ARG A 22 5.04 1.56 -9.17
N GLN A 23 3.85 1.30 -9.72
CA GLN A 23 3.11 0.05 -9.53
C GLN A 23 3.92 -1.21 -9.89
N VAL A 24 4.85 -1.11 -10.85
CA VAL A 24 5.74 -2.22 -11.21
C VAL A 24 6.74 -2.55 -10.11
N ALA A 25 7.29 -1.53 -9.44
CA ALA A 25 8.20 -1.72 -8.32
C ALA A 25 7.46 -2.26 -7.10
N LEU A 26 6.26 -1.74 -6.81
CA LEU A 26 5.40 -2.31 -5.77
C LEU A 26 5.07 -3.78 -6.05
N GLY A 27 4.74 -4.12 -7.30
CA GLY A 27 4.52 -5.50 -7.71
C GLY A 27 5.72 -6.40 -7.39
N GLN A 28 6.94 -5.96 -7.75
CA GLN A 28 8.17 -6.69 -7.43
C GLN A 28 8.34 -6.93 -5.93
N SER A 29 8.13 -5.91 -5.09
CA SER A 29 8.22 -6.04 -3.63
C SER A 29 7.18 -7.00 -3.05
N LEU A 30 5.96 -7.00 -3.62
CA LEU A 30 4.89 -7.91 -3.19
C LEU A 30 5.01 -9.32 -3.78
N GLY A 31 5.86 -9.52 -4.79
CA GLY A 31 5.99 -10.78 -5.53
C GLY A 31 4.84 -11.02 -6.52
N ILE A 32 4.19 -9.96 -6.99
CA ILE A 32 3.06 -10.02 -7.94
C ILE A 32 3.28 -9.09 -9.14
N SER A 33 2.58 -9.34 -10.23
CA SER A 33 2.72 -8.53 -11.46
C SER A 33 2.07 -7.14 -11.33
N GLN A 34 2.56 -6.16 -12.10
CA GLN A 34 1.96 -4.82 -12.17
C GLN A 34 0.47 -4.84 -12.55
N PRO A 35 0.00 -5.68 -13.51
CA PRO A 35 -1.44 -5.80 -13.78
C PRO A 35 -2.25 -6.25 -12.56
N GLN A 36 -1.71 -7.13 -11.71
CA GLN A 36 -2.37 -7.55 -10.47
C GLN A 36 -2.43 -6.43 -9.42
N ILE A 37 -1.43 -5.55 -9.38
CA ILE A 37 -1.49 -4.31 -8.60
C ILE A 37 -2.58 -3.39 -9.13
N SER A 38 -2.59 -3.14 -10.44
CA SER A 38 -3.59 -2.28 -11.09
C SER A 38 -5.02 -2.77 -10.82
N ARG A 39 -5.27 -4.08 -10.88
CA ARG A 39 -6.58 -4.67 -10.56
C ARG A 39 -6.97 -4.44 -9.09
N ARG A 40 -6.04 -4.52 -8.15
CA ARG A 40 -6.30 -4.23 -6.72
C ARG A 40 -6.62 -2.75 -6.50
N LEU A 41 -5.84 -1.86 -7.12
CA LEU A 41 -6.07 -0.41 -7.04
C LEU A 41 -7.39 0.02 -7.68
N LYS A 42 -7.85 -0.69 -8.71
CA LYS A 42 -9.19 -0.51 -9.33
C LYS A 42 -10.32 -1.20 -8.59
N GLY A 43 -10.02 -1.91 -7.50
CA GLY A 43 -11.02 -2.61 -6.70
C GLY A 43 -11.55 -3.92 -7.27
N GLN A 44 -10.90 -4.47 -8.30
CA GLN A 44 -11.32 -5.70 -8.97
C GLN A 44 -10.84 -6.97 -8.24
N ILE A 45 -9.75 -6.85 -7.46
CA ILE A 45 -9.19 -7.93 -6.63
C ILE A 45 -8.95 -7.36 -5.23
N SER A 46 -9.28 -8.14 -4.21
CA SER A 46 -9.03 -7.77 -2.82
C SER A 46 -7.56 -7.92 -2.44
N TRP A 47 -7.05 -7.00 -1.63
CA TRP A 47 -5.83 -7.20 -0.84
C TRP A 47 -5.97 -8.41 0.09
N THR A 48 -4.97 -9.28 0.10
CA THR A 48 -4.84 -10.38 1.07
C THR A 48 -4.16 -9.90 2.34
N LEU A 49 -4.22 -10.70 3.42
CA LEU A 49 -3.50 -10.38 4.67
C LEU A 49 -1.99 -10.26 4.42
N GLY A 50 -1.39 -11.20 3.67
CA GLY A 50 0.03 -11.13 3.33
C GLY A 50 0.41 -9.95 2.45
N ASP A 51 -0.51 -9.44 1.62
CA ASP A 51 -0.28 -8.17 0.92
C ASP A 51 -0.22 -7.01 1.93
N VAL A 52 -1.13 -6.98 2.90
CA VAL A 52 -1.22 -5.93 3.93
C VAL A 52 0.00 -5.90 4.83
N GLU A 53 0.49 -7.07 5.27
CA GLU A 53 1.72 -7.19 6.09
C GLU A 53 2.93 -6.60 5.35
N LYS A 54 3.16 -7.01 4.10
CA LYS A 54 4.25 -6.48 3.28
C LYS A 54 4.08 -4.97 2.99
N LEU A 55 2.87 -4.51 2.73
CA LEU A 55 2.61 -3.08 2.55
C LEU A 55 2.92 -2.27 3.81
N ALA A 56 2.68 -2.82 4.99
CA ALA A 56 3.06 -2.18 6.25
C ALA A 56 4.59 -2.12 6.41
N GLU A 57 5.31 -3.20 6.10
CA GLU A 57 6.78 -3.22 6.09
C GLU A 57 7.40 -2.21 5.12
N LEU A 58 6.74 -1.96 3.99
CA LEU A 58 7.13 -0.94 3.00
C LEU A 58 6.78 0.50 3.42
N GLY A 59 6.12 0.68 4.58
CA GLY A 59 5.62 1.97 5.04
C GLY A 59 4.35 2.46 4.31
N ALA A 60 3.81 1.69 3.37
CA ALA A 60 2.64 2.06 2.57
C ALA A 60 1.34 2.09 3.38
N LEU A 61 1.31 1.38 4.51
CA LEU A 61 0.19 1.38 5.45
C LEU A 61 0.57 1.93 6.82
N SER A 62 1.73 2.58 6.95
CA SER A 62 2.11 3.21 8.20
C SER A 62 1.02 4.21 8.59
N THR A 63 0.50 4.06 9.80
CA THR A 63 -0.26 5.12 10.45
C THR A 63 0.68 6.32 10.52
N PRO A 64 0.22 7.58 10.41
CA PRO A 64 1.02 8.70 10.90
C PRO A 64 1.18 8.47 12.41
N LEU A 65 2.18 7.66 12.78
CA LEU A 65 2.77 7.66 14.09
C LEU A 65 3.26 9.08 14.25
N ILE A 66 2.63 9.77 15.21
CA ILE A 66 3.24 10.77 16.07
C ILE A 66 4.66 11.08 15.60
N ASP A 67 4.82 12.28 15.05
CA ASP A 67 6.09 12.99 15.05
C ASP A 67 6.52 13.06 16.53
N GLU A 68 7.11 11.99 17.04
CA GLU A 68 7.95 12.06 18.24
C GLU A 68 9.11 12.89 17.75
N GLY A 69 8.95 14.21 17.90
CA GLY A 69 10.04 15.14 17.71
C GLY A 69 11.25 14.59 18.44
N ASP A 70 12.40 14.70 17.79
CA ASP A 70 13.69 14.63 18.44
C ASP A 70 13.66 15.55 19.68
N ASP A 71 13.29 15.00 20.83
CA ASP A 71 13.70 15.49 22.15
C ASP A 71 15.02 14.78 22.47
N GLU A 72 16.11 15.25 21.84
CA GLU A 72 17.35 15.74 22.48
C GLU A 72 18.47 16.02 21.46
#